data_AF-A0A846ZAZ7-F1
#
_entry.id   AF-A0A846ZAZ7-F1
#
_cell.length_a   1.000
_cell.length_b   1.000
_cell.length_c   1.000
_cell.angle_alpha   90.00
_cell.angle_beta   90.00
_cell.angle_gamma   90.00
#
_symmetry.space_group_name_H-M   'P 1'
#
loop_
_entity.id
_entity.type
_entity.pdbx_description
1 polymer ?
#
loop_
_entity_poly.entity_id
_entity_poly.type
_entity_poly.pdbx_seq_one_letter_code
_entity_poly.pdbx_strand_id
1 'polypeptide(L)'
;MLMNQENLQMFAHHKGGGSSANGRDSAGRRLGTKVADGQALTAGSIIYRQRGTHIYPGVNVKKGGDDTLFALTDGVVKFERKGREKRQVSVYTREQYNEILAAAK
;
A
#
# COMPACT_ATOMS: atom_id res chain seq x y z
N MET A 1 -22.85 29.45 -68.43
CA MET A 1 -23.50 28.13 -68.22
C MET A 1 -22.50 27.28 -67.43
N LEU A 2 -22.31 27.63 -66.15
CA LEU A 2 -22.88 26.96 -64.97
C LEU A 2 -22.48 25.48 -64.86
N MET A 3 -21.71 25.20 -63.81
CA MET A 3 -21.24 23.89 -63.32
C MET A 3 -22.39 22.89 -63.17
N ASN A 4 -22.09 21.59 -63.18
CA ASN A 4 -22.77 20.65 -62.28
C ASN A 4 -21.81 19.53 -61.86
N GLN A 5 -21.20 19.76 -60.69
CA GLN A 5 -20.53 18.74 -59.88
C GLN A 5 -21.61 17.91 -59.17
N GLU A 6 -22.31 17.05 -59.88
CA GLU A 6 -23.42 16.26 -59.31
C GLU A 6 -23.11 14.77 -59.48
N ASN A 7 -22.24 14.23 -58.62
CA ASN A 7 -22.26 12.82 -58.15
C ASN A 7 -21.10 12.48 -57.21
N LEU A 8 -20.83 13.34 -56.23
CA LEU A 8 -20.05 12.92 -55.06
C LEU A 8 -21.03 12.33 -54.04
N GLN A 9 -21.22 11.01 -54.07
CA GLN A 9 -21.97 10.31 -53.03
C GLN A 9 -21.16 10.34 -51.73
N MET A 10 -21.41 11.37 -50.92
CA MET A 10 -20.86 11.56 -49.59
C MET A 10 -21.52 10.59 -48.62
N PHE A 11 -20.98 9.37 -48.51
CA PHE A 11 -21.25 8.57 -47.32
C PHE A 11 -20.75 9.35 -46.10
N ALA A 12 -21.67 9.76 -45.22
CA ALA A 12 -21.31 10.35 -43.95
C ALA A 12 -20.63 9.27 -43.07
N HIS A 13 -19.32 9.10 -43.21
CA HIS A 13 -18.55 8.45 -42.17
C HIS A 13 -18.58 9.38 -40.96
N HIS A 14 -19.39 9.06 -39.95
CA HIS A 14 -19.27 9.68 -38.64
C HIS A 14 -17.87 9.40 -38.09
N LYS A 15 -16.89 10.25 -38.41
CA LYS A 15 -15.64 10.38 -37.66
C LYS A 15 -15.91 11.21 -36.40
N GLY A 16 -16.93 10.80 -35.66
CA GLY A 16 -17.39 11.46 -34.44
C GLY A 16 -16.98 10.67 -33.20
N GLY A 17 -15.77 10.11 -33.19
CA GLY A 17 -15.20 9.51 -31.99
C GLY A 17 -14.45 10.58 -31.21
N GLY A 18 -15.13 11.33 -30.35
CA GLY A 18 -14.44 12.19 -29.40
C GLY A 18 -13.58 11.34 -28.47
N SER A 19 -12.28 11.63 -28.39
CA SER A 19 -11.42 10.99 -27.38
C SER A 19 -11.75 11.60 -26.02
N SER A 20 -12.45 10.85 -25.17
CA SER A 20 -12.48 11.18 -23.75
C SER A 20 -11.08 10.92 -23.19
N ALA A 21 -10.36 11.99 -22.84
CA ALA A 21 -9.07 11.85 -22.19
C ALA A 21 -9.28 11.38 -20.76
N ASN A 22 -9.03 10.09 -20.50
CA ASN A 22 -9.04 9.51 -19.16
C ASN A 22 -7.77 9.94 -18.41
N GLY A 23 -7.67 11.22 -18.06
CA GLY A 23 -6.53 11.85 -17.36
C GLY A 23 -6.77 12.10 -15.88
N ARG A 24 -7.70 11.37 -15.24
CA ARG A 24 -8.00 11.52 -13.81
C ARG A 24 -7.12 10.58 -13.01
N ASP A 25 -6.21 11.14 -12.22
CA ASP A 25 -5.43 10.39 -11.24
C ASP A 25 -5.64 10.95 -9.83
N SER A 26 -5.44 10.09 -8.83
CA SER A 26 -5.46 10.46 -7.42
C SER A 26 -4.05 10.73 -6.92
N ALA A 27 -3.91 11.72 -6.03
CA ALA A 27 -2.64 11.92 -5.34
C ALA A 27 -2.21 10.66 -4.56
N GLY A 28 -0.91 10.39 -4.57
CA GLY A 28 -0.31 9.28 -3.83
C GLY A 28 -0.61 9.35 -2.32
N ARG A 29 -1.06 8.23 -1.74
CA ARG A 29 -1.53 8.17 -0.34
C ARG A 29 -0.42 7.90 0.69
N ARG A 30 0.85 7.83 0.25
CA ARG A 30 2.05 7.61 1.11
C ARG A 30 1.93 6.39 2.03
N LEU A 31 1.36 5.30 1.51
CA LEU A 31 1.27 4.00 2.17
C LEU A 31 2.66 3.36 2.35
N GLY A 32 2.71 2.23 3.04
CA GLY A 32 3.92 1.44 3.25
C GLY A 32 4.51 1.55 4.65
N THR A 33 5.70 0.97 4.79
CA THR A 33 6.48 0.89 6.03
C THR A 33 6.93 2.27 6.49
N LYS A 34 6.87 2.51 7.81
CA LYS A 34 7.35 3.72 8.47
C LYS A 34 8.54 3.44 9.39
N VAL A 35 8.63 2.23 9.93
CA VAL A 35 9.73 1.77 10.78
C VAL A 35 10.27 0.45 10.23
N ALA A 36 11.59 0.35 10.07
CA ALA A 36 12.23 -0.84 9.52
C ALA A 36 12.39 -1.97 10.56
N ASP A 37 12.69 -3.18 10.09
CA ASP A 37 13.01 -4.32 10.96
C ASP A 37 14.23 -4.02 11.83
N GLY A 38 14.16 -4.32 13.13
CA GLY A 38 15.25 -4.11 14.09
C GLY A 38 15.40 -2.67 14.61
N GLN A 39 14.56 -1.73 14.16
CA GLN A 39 14.56 -0.36 14.68
C GLN A 39 13.78 -0.26 15.99
N ALA A 40 14.25 0.62 16.88
CA ALA A 40 13.55 0.98 18.10
C ALA A 40 12.45 2.01 17.78
N LEU A 41 11.31 1.89 18.46
CA LEU A 41 10.20 2.84 18.40
C LEU A 41 9.59 3.04 19.78
N THR A 42 8.79 4.10 19.89
CA THR A 42 7.99 4.38 21.07
C THR A 42 6.55 3.88 20.93
N ALA A 43 5.87 3.66 22.05
CA ALA A 43 4.45 3.33 22.10
C ALA A 43 3.62 4.36 21.32
N GLY A 44 2.64 3.88 20.55
CA GLY A 44 1.81 4.70 19.67
C GLY A 44 2.43 5.02 18.31
N SER A 45 3.71 4.70 18.08
CA SER A 45 4.35 4.91 16.78
C SER A 45 3.70 4.07 15.68
N ILE A 46 3.52 4.66 14.50
CA ILE A 46 3.00 3.97 13.32
C ILE A 46 4.12 3.13 12.70
N ILE A 47 3.83 1.85 12.46
CA ILE A 47 4.78 0.89 11.87
C ILE A 47 4.54 0.74 10.37
N TYR A 48 3.28 0.58 9.96
CA TYR A 48 2.92 0.33 8.57
C TYR A 48 1.53 0.90 8.24
N ARG A 49 1.43 1.66 7.15
CA ARG A 49 0.15 2.14 6.61
C ARG A 49 -0.25 1.31 5.40
N GLN A 50 -1.41 0.68 5.42
CA GLN A 50 -1.86 -0.24 4.37
C GLN A 50 -3.30 0.02 3.93
N ARG A 51 -3.69 -0.63 2.85
CA ARG A 51 -5.09 -0.84 2.46
C ARG A 51 -5.35 -2.33 2.51
N GLY A 52 -6.34 -2.76 3.29
CA GLY A 52 -6.45 -4.17 3.65
C GLY A 52 -5.30 -4.61 4.56
N THR A 53 -5.23 -5.91 4.85
CA THR A 53 -4.24 -6.47 5.80
C THR A 53 -3.19 -7.31 5.05
N HIS A 54 -2.17 -6.64 4.50
CA HIS A 54 -1.01 -7.29 3.89
C HIS A 54 -0.05 -7.82 4.98
N ILE A 55 0.20 -6.98 5.99
CA ILE A 55 0.91 -7.35 7.21
C ILE A 55 -0.10 -7.43 8.35
N TYR A 56 -0.05 -8.51 9.10
CA TYR A 56 -0.94 -8.76 10.22
C TYR A 56 -0.35 -8.20 11.52
N PRO A 57 -1.20 -7.78 12.48
CA PRO A 57 -0.73 -7.46 13.82
C PRO A 57 -0.22 -8.73 14.52
N GLY A 58 0.94 -8.62 15.16
CA GLY A 58 1.53 -9.63 16.03
C GLY A 58 1.54 -9.15 17.49
N VAL A 59 2.62 -9.46 18.21
CA VAL A 59 2.78 -9.13 19.63
C VAL A 59 2.96 -7.62 19.81
N ASN A 60 2.25 -7.02 20.77
CA ASN A 60 2.29 -5.59 21.09
C ASN A 60 2.00 -4.63 19.91
N VAL A 61 1.27 -5.11 18.89
CA VAL A 61 0.85 -4.30 17.75
C VAL A 61 -0.67 -4.38 17.61
N LYS A 62 -1.31 -3.24 17.37
CA LYS A 62 -2.74 -3.20 17.01
C LYS A 62 -2.95 -2.64 15.61
N LYS A 63 -4.11 -2.99 15.06
CA LYS A 63 -4.61 -2.49 13.79
C LYS A 63 -5.67 -1.41 14.04
N GLY A 64 -5.49 -0.24 13.44
CA GLY A 64 -6.46 0.85 13.43
C GLY A 64 -7.63 0.59 12.48
N GLY A 65 -8.61 1.50 12.48
CA GLY A 65 -9.78 1.41 11.60
C GLY A 65 -9.46 1.53 10.10
N ASP A 66 -8.36 2.21 9.75
CA ASP A 66 -7.87 2.35 8.37
C ASP A 66 -6.83 1.27 7.99
N ASP A 67 -6.78 0.16 8.76
CA ASP A 67 -5.80 -0.93 8.68
C ASP A 67 -4.35 -0.55 9.04
N THR A 68 -4.08 0.69 9.49
CA THR A 68 -2.74 1.10 9.94
C THR A 68 -2.30 0.29 11.16
N LEU A 69 -1.06 -0.19 11.15
CA LEU A 69 -0.44 -0.88 12.28
C LEU A 69 0.36 0.09 13.14
N PHE A 70 0.12 0.04 14.45
CA PHE A 70 0.81 0.87 15.44
C PHE A 70 1.24 0.06 16.66
N ALA A 71 2.30 0.51 17.31
CA ALA A 71 2.86 -0.12 18.49
C ALA A 71 2.04 0.21 19.74
N LEU A 72 1.86 -0.78 20.62
CA LEU A 72 1.25 -0.59 21.94
C LEU A 72 2.26 -0.27 23.03
N THR A 73 3.50 -0.71 22.84
CA THR A 73 4.59 -0.59 23.82
C THR A 73 5.84 -0.06 23.13
N ASP A 74 6.74 0.53 23.91
CA ASP A 74 8.09 0.85 23.44
C ASP A 74 8.86 -0.45 23.18
N GLY A 75 9.76 -0.45 22.19
CA GLY A 75 10.54 -1.65 21.87
C GLY A 75 11.14 -1.62 20.48
N VAL A 76 11.49 -2.81 19.99
CA VAL A 76 12.12 -3.05 18.69
C VAL A 76 11.13 -3.78 17.78
N VAL A 77 11.01 -3.30 16.55
CA VAL A 77 10.13 -3.90 15.54
C VAL A 77 10.75 -5.18 14.99
N LYS A 78 9.95 -6.24 14.91
CA LYS A 78 10.28 -7.46 14.19
C LYS A 78 9.20 -7.84 13.18
N PHE A 79 9.57 -7.95 11.92
CA PHE A 79 8.76 -8.56 10.87
C PHE A 79 9.04 -10.05 10.81
N GLU A 80 7.97 -10.84 10.86
CA GLU A 80 8.04 -12.29 10.91
C GLU A 80 7.00 -12.94 9.99
N ARG A 81 7.23 -14.19 9.61
CA ARG A 81 6.26 -14.94 8.82
C ARG A 81 5.12 -15.42 9.71
N LYS A 82 3.90 -15.31 9.18
CA LYS A 82 2.70 -15.88 9.78
C LYS A 82 2.23 -17.06 8.93
N GLY A 83 2.67 -18.26 9.31
CA GLY A 83 2.42 -19.47 8.54
C GLY A 83 3.09 -19.44 7.16
N ARG A 84 2.45 -20.06 6.16
CA ARG A 84 3.07 -20.23 4.83
C ARG A 84 3.13 -18.95 4.02
N GLU A 85 2.05 -18.17 3.97
CA GLU A 85 1.93 -17.08 2.98
C GLU A 85 1.87 -15.68 3.61
N LYS A 86 1.41 -15.57 4.84
CA LYS A 86 1.17 -14.28 5.49
C LYS A 86 2.41 -13.81 6.23
N ARG A 87 2.45 -12.52 6.54
CA ARG A 87 3.48 -11.88 7.36
C ARG A 87 2.82 -11.13 8.49
N GLN A 88 3.47 -11.04 9.63
CA GLN A 88 3.02 -10.21 10.74
C GLN A 88 4.16 -9.35 11.26
N VAL A 89 3.82 -8.34 12.04
CA VAL A 89 4.79 -7.47 12.69
C VAL A 89 4.50 -7.43 14.18
N SER A 90 5.56 -7.56 14.95
CA SER A 90 5.56 -7.63 16.41
C SER A 90 6.54 -6.59 16.96
N VAL A 91 6.28 -6.13 18.18
CA VAL A 91 7.19 -5.25 18.93
C VAL A 91 7.62 -5.98 20.19
N TYR A 92 8.93 -6.12 20.36
CA TYR A 92 9.54 -6.80 21.49
C TYR A 92 10.40 -5.83 22.29
N THR A 93 10.60 -6.08 23.59
CA THR A 93 11.60 -5.32 24.34
C THR A 93 12.99 -5.59 23.78
N ARG A 94 13.96 -4.71 24.06
CA ARG A 94 15.33 -4.88 23.56
C ARG A 94 15.94 -6.21 24.00
N GLU A 95 15.68 -6.62 25.24
CA GLU A 95 16.15 -7.88 25.82
C GLU A 95 15.56 -9.08 25.06
N GLN A 96 14.24 -9.14 24.93
CA GLN A 96 13.53 -10.18 24.18
C GLN A 96 14.00 -10.25 22.71
N TYR A 97 14.22 -9.10 22.08
CA TYR A 97 14.72 -9.05 20.71
C TYR A 97 16.11 -9.68 20.57
N ASN A 98 17.00 -9.42 21.54
CA ASN A 98 18.34 -10.00 21.54
C ASN A 98 18.30 -11.52 21.76
N GLU A 99 17.39 -12.01 22.62
CA GLU A 99 17.16 -13.45 22.81
C GLU A 99 16.68 -14.12 21.52
N ILE A 100 15.72 -13.50 20.81
CA ILE A 100 15.22 -13.99 19.52
C ILE A 100 16.35 -14.05 18.49
N LEU A 101 17.22 -13.03 18.43
CA LEU A 101 18.37 -13.03 17.54
C LEU A 101 19.42 -14.08 17.91
N ALA A 102 19.62 -14.34 19.19
CA ALA A 102 20.54 -15.37 19.67
C ALA A 102 20.02 -16.79 19.35
N ALA A 103 18.71 -17.02 19.49
CA ALA A 103 18.08 -18.30 19.17
C ALA A 103 18.01 -18.61 17.66
N ALA A 104 18.17 -17.60 16.81
CA ALA A 104 18.17 -17.75 15.35
C ALA A 104 19.56 -18.04 14.75
N LYS A 105 20.62 -18.01 15.57
CA LYS A 105 21.98 -18.44 15.20
C LYS A 105 22.17 -19.91 15.50
#